data_AF-A0A969MLJ7-F1
#
_entry.id   AF-A0A969MLJ7-F1
#
_cell.length_a   1.000
_cell.length_b   1.000
_cell.length_c   1.000
_cell.angle_alpha   90.00
_cell.angle_beta   90.00
_cell.angle_gamma   90.00
#
_symmetry.space_group_name_H-M   'P 1'
#
loop_
_entity.id
_entity.type
_entity.pdbx_description
1 polymer ?
#
loop_
_entity_poly.entity_id
_entity_poly.type
_entity_poly.pdbx_seq_one_letter_code
_entity_poly.pdbx_strand_id
1 'polypeptide(L)'
;MKIVQEVSLISRGGFEESQEWSIIQSEIRSAIDLIVYPTGASNFTINPARHGNGVKPIKNACMAVLQENFGWELETKITYATRSPGRVDATKRLNGDFFALEWETGNISSSHRAVNKMVLGLLRGVFLGSALVLPSRKLYAYLTDRIGNYEELEPYFDVWRAVNINKGFLEIFVVEHDAIDSNIPTITKGTDGRALI
;
A
#
# COMPACT_ATOMS: atom_id res chain seq x y z
N MET A 1 1.92 8.27 -10.89
CA MET A 1 2.24 8.61 -9.48
C MET A 1 3.64 8.11 -9.19
N LYS A 2 4.48 8.87 -8.49
CA LYS A 2 5.87 8.47 -8.26
C LYS A 2 6.09 7.78 -6.91
N ILE A 3 7.09 6.92 -6.87
CA ILE A 3 7.64 6.34 -5.65
C ILE A 3 8.82 7.21 -5.24
N VAL A 4 8.79 7.74 -4.02
CA VAL A 4 9.85 8.63 -3.49
C VAL A 4 10.82 7.90 -2.59
N GLN A 5 10.42 6.74 -2.05
CA GLN A 5 11.24 5.93 -1.17
C GLN A 5 10.74 4.48 -1.15
N GLU A 6 11.69 3.55 -1.05
CA GLU A 6 11.47 2.13 -0.80
C GLU A 6 12.24 1.74 0.46
N VAL A 7 11.59 1.01 1.38
CA VAL A 7 12.18 0.58 2.65
C VAL A 7 11.95 -0.90 2.86
N SER A 8 13.04 -1.67 2.79
CA SER A 8 13.11 -3.05 3.26
C SER A 8 13.02 -3.05 4.79
N LEU A 9 11.80 -3.22 5.33
CA LEU A 9 11.55 -3.22 6.77
C LEU A 9 11.99 -4.55 7.39
N ILE A 10 11.66 -5.66 6.73
CA ILE A 10 12.03 -7.00 7.12
C ILE A 10 12.66 -7.68 5.91
N SER A 11 13.89 -8.14 6.06
CA SER A 11 14.55 -9.01 5.08
C SER A 11 15.27 -10.13 5.83
N ARG A 12 14.70 -11.34 5.74
CA ARG A 12 15.20 -12.56 6.38
C ARG A 12 15.12 -13.72 5.40
N GLY A 13 16.24 -14.42 5.22
CA GLY A 13 16.36 -15.49 4.23
C GLY A 13 17.03 -14.98 2.96
N GLY A 14 16.48 -15.34 1.79
CA GLY A 14 17.03 -14.96 0.48
C GLY A 14 15.95 -14.56 -0.54
N PHE A 15 14.79 -14.10 -0.06
CA PHE A 15 13.68 -13.73 -0.95
C PHE A 15 13.91 -12.36 -1.61
N GLU A 16 14.55 -11.42 -0.92
CA GLU A 16 14.86 -10.09 -1.47
C GLU A 16 15.79 -10.17 -2.69
N GLU A 17 16.65 -11.19 -2.77
CA GLU A 17 17.54 -11.43 -3.90
C GLU A 17 16.92 -12.35 -4.98
N SER A 18 15.68 -12.79 -4.79
CA SER A 18 15.03 -13.74 -5.70
C SER A 18 14.53 -13.08 -6.99
N GLN A 19 14.46 -13.88 -8.06
CA GLN A 19 13.86 -13.45 -9.32
C GLN A 19 12.36 -13.17 -9.15
N GLU A 20 11.69 -13.94 -8.29
CA GLU A 20 10.30 -13.77 -7.92
C GLU A 20 10.05 -12.37 -7.33
N TRP A 21 10.89 -11.91 -6.40
CA TRP A 21 10.77 -10.57 -5.87
C TRP A 21 11.00 -9.50 -6.94
N SER A 22 12.02 -9.65 -7.79
CA SER A 22 12.27 -8.69 -8.87
C SER A 22 11.05 -8.51 -9.79
N ILE A 23 10.36 -9.62 -10.11
CA ILE A 23 9.11 -9.56 -10.88
C ILE A 23 8.02 -8.83 -10.09
N ILE A 24 7.75 -9.24 -8.85
CA ILE A 24 6.71 -8.62 -8.00
C ILE A 24 6.96 -7.12 -7.82
N GLN A 25 8.19 -6.72 -7.53
CA GLN A 25 8.58 -5.33 -7.39
C GLN A 25 8.30 -4.55 -8.68
N SER A 26 8.62 -5.13 -9.85
CA SER A 26 8.32 -4.49 -11.13
C SER A 26 6.82 -4.32 -11.39
N GLU A 27 6.01 -5.30 -11.00
CA GLU A 27 4.54 -5.26 -11.12
C GLU A 27 3.95 -4.16 -10.21
N ILE A 28 4.40 -4.10 -8.95
CA ILE A 28 3.96 -3.08 -7.98
C ILE A 28 4.37 -1.67 -8.46
N ARG A 29 5.63 -1.50 -8.88
CA ARG A 29 6.12 -0.22 -9.42
C ARG A 29 5.31 0.23 -10.63
N SER A 30 5.03 -0.69 -11.56
CA SER A 30 4.22 -0.41 -12.75
C SER A 30 2.78 -0.03 -12.38
N ALA A 31 2.19 -0.72 -11.40
CA ALA A 31 0.84 -0.42 -10.92
C ALA A 31 0.74 0.96 -10.26
N ILE A 32 1.76 1.38 -9.51
CA ILE A 32 1.84 2.72 -8.92
C ILE A 32 2.05 3.80 -10.00
N ASP A 33 2.97 3.56 -10.94
CA ASP A 33 3.31 4.51 -11.99
C ASP A 33 2.10 4.87 -12.87
N LEU A 34 1.28 3.85 -13.20
CA LEU A 34 0.07 3.97 -14.01
C LEU A 34 -1.10 4.69 -13.30
N ILE A 35 -0.98 5.06 -12.03
CA ILE A 35 -1.99 5.88 -11.36
C ILE A 35 -1.88 7.31 -11.89
N VAL A 36 -2.95 7.79 -12.51
CA VAL A 36 -3.05 9.13 -13.09
C VAL A 36 -4.24 9.90 -12.52
N TYR A 37 -4.13 11.23 -12.50
CA TYR A 37 -5.24 12.12 -12.16
C TYR A 37 -4.98 13.52 -12.75
N PRO A 38 -5.99 14.19 -13.34
CA PRO A 38 -7.36 13.72 -13.60
C PRO A 38 -7.43 12.59 -14.65
N THR A 39 -8.60 11.98 -14.83
CA THR A 39 -8.81 10.95 -15.86
C THR A 39 -8.40 11.47 -17.24
N GLY A 40 -7.59 10.69 -17.96
CA GLY A 40 -7.05 11.07 -19.27
C GLY A 40 -5.72 11.84 -19.20
N ALA A 41 -5.21 12.16 -18.01
CA ALA A 41 -3.87 12.70 -17.84
C ALA A 41 -2.80 11.61 -18.04
N SER A 42 -1.56 12.05 -18.26
CA SER A 42 -0.38 11.18 -18.36
C SER A 42 0.38 11.03 -17.03
N ASN A 43 0.00 11.75 -15.99
CA ASN A 43 0.63 11.71 -14.67
C ASN A 43 -0.42 11.91 -13.55
N PHE A 44 0.02 11.76 -12.31
CA PHE A 44 -0.78 12.08 -11.13
C PHE A 44 -0.51 13.51 -10.68
N THR A 45 -1.31 14.45 -11.16
CA THR A 45 -1.33 15.82 -10.66
C THR A 45 -2.36 15.93 -9.53
N ILE A 46 -2.02 16.55 -8.41
CA ILE A 46 -2.94 16.74 -7.28
C ILE A 46 -3.35 18.20 -7.09
N ASN A 47 -4.61 18.44 -6.74
CA ASN A 47 -5.05 19.75 -6.30
C ASN A 47 -4.50 20.04 -4.88
N PRO A 48 -3.77 21.14 -4.64
CA PRO A 48 -3.17 21.45 -3.35
C PRO A 48 -4.16 21.92 -2.26
N ALA A 49 -5.47 21.79 -2.48
CA ALA A 49 -6.46 22.02 -1.45
C ALA A 49 -6.16 21.15 -0.23
N ARG A 50 -5.84 21.79 0.91
CA ARG A 50 -5.50 21.11 2.15
C ARG A 50 -6.63 20.19 2.58
N HIS A 51 -6.31 18.92 2.73
CA HIS A 51 -7.27 17.84 2.97
C HIS A 51 -8.45 17.81 2.00
N GLY A 52 -8.32 18.35 0.79
CA GLY A 52 -9.41 18.54 -0.16
C GLY A 52 -9.75 17.27 -0.95
N ASN A 53 -8.82 16.33 -1.06
CA ASN A 53 -8.92 15.20 -1.98
C ASN A 53 -9.32 13.91 -1.26
N GLY A 54 -10.30 13.21 -1.82
CA GLY A 54 -10.59 11.82 -1.49
C GLY A 54 -9.48 10.87 -1.94
N VAL A 55 -9.55 9.62 -1.48
CA VAL A 55 -8.46 8.63 -1.67
C VAL A 55 -8.89 7.36 -2.39
N LYS A 56 -10.18 7.02 -2.37
CA LYS A 56 -10.70 5.76 -2.91
C LYS A 56 -10.32 5.53 -4.39
N PRO A 57 -10.40 6.52 -5.29
CA PRO A 57 -9.99 6.33 -6.67
C PRO A 57 -8.51 5.98 -6.85
N ILE A 58 -7.64 6.46 -5.95
CA ILE A 58 -6.20 6.22 -6.00
C ILE A 58 -5.89 4.73 -5.77
N LYS A 59 -6.43 4.17 -4.68
CA LYS A 59 -6.30 2.74 -4.38
C LYS A 59 -6.87 1.90 -5.51
N ASN A 60 -8.08 2.24 -5.98
CA ASN A 60 -8.76 1.48 -7.02
C ASN A 60 -7.95 1.41 -8.32
N ALA A 61 -7.29 2.50 -8.72
CA ALA A 61 -6.45 2.52 -9.92
C ALA A 61 -5.28 1.54 -9.80
N CYS A 62 -4.59 1.51 -8.65
CA CYS A 62 -3.52 0.55 -8.39
C CYS A 62 -4.03 -0.91 -8.42
N MET A 63 -5.12 -1.19 -7.69
CA MET A 63 -5.69 -2.54 -7.61
C MET A 63 -6.16 -3.06 -8.97
N ALA A 64 -6.76 -2.19 -9.79
CA ALA A 64 -7.18 -2.54 -11.15
C ALA A 64 -5.97 -2.97 -12.00
N VAL A 65 -4.86 -2.22 -11.98
CA VAL A 65 -3.65 -2.58 -12.73
C VAL A 65 -3.05 -3.90 -12.22
N LEU A 66 -2.94 -4.07 -10.90
CA LEU A 66 -2.43 -5.33 -10.32
C LEU A 66 -3.27 -6.53 -10.76
N GLN A 67 -4.59 -6.42 -10.78
CA GLN A 67 -5.49 -7.48 -11.20
C GLN A 67 -5.45 -7.72 -12.71
N GLU A 68 -5.68 -6.67 -13.49
CA GLU A 68 -5.92 -6.75 -14.94
C GLU A 68 -4.63 -7.07 -15.72
N ASN A 69 -3.50 -6.47 -15.35
CA ASN A 69 -2.25 -6.61 -16.09
C ASN A 69 -1.37 -7.73 -15.54
N PHE A 70 -1.46 -7.98 -14.24
CA PHE A 70 -0.52 -8.86 -13.54
C PHE A 70 -1.19 -10.05 -12.85
N GLY A 71 -2.52 -10.17 -12.91
CA GLY A 71 -3.25 -11.34 -12.39
C GLY A 71 -3.21 -11.49 -10.88
N TRP A 72 -3.10 -10.39 -10.12
CA TRP A 72 -3.24 -10.42 -8.68
C TRP A 72 -4.69 -10.71 -8.28
N GLU A 73 -4.86 -11.47 -7.20
CA GLU A 73 -6.17 -11.70 -6.59
C GLU A 73 -6.46 -10.55 -5.61
N LEU A 74 -7.63 -9.92 -5.73
CA LEU A 74 -8.04 -8.82 -4.86
C LEU A 74 -8.88 -9.30 -3.68
N GLU A 75 -8.79 -8.58 -2.57
CA GLU A 75 -9.64 -8.79 -1.39
C GLU A 75 -9.55 -10.23 -0.86
N THR A 76 -8.36 -10.83 -0.91
CA THR A 76 -8.14 -12.23 -0.59
C THR A 76 -8.38 -12.52 0.88
N LYS A 77 -9.25 -13.48 1.18
CA LYS A 77 -9.49 -13.93 2.55
C LYS A 77 -8.40 -14.92 2.93
N ILE A 78 -7.58 -14.55 3.92
CA ILE A 78 -6.53 -15.41 4.44
C ILE A 78 -6.88 -15.85 5.87
N THR A 79 -6.57 -17.11 6.17
CA THR A 79 -6.80 -17.74 7.47
C THR A 79 -5.48 -17.87 8.21
N TYR A 80 -5.20 -16.92 9.11
CA TYR A 80 -3.93 -16.83 9.84
C TYR A 80 -3.99 -17.39 11.28
N ALA A 81 -5.20 -17.51 11.80
CA ALA A 81 -5.49 -17.80 13.20
C ALA A 81 -6.92 -18.34 13.36
N THR A 82 -7.34 -18.57 14.60
CA THR A 82 -8.72 -18.96 14.96
C THR A 82 -9.79 -17.98 14.46
N ARG A 83 -9.42 -16.71 14.22
CA ARG A 83 -10.23 -15.70 13.52
C ARG A 83 -9.38 -14.97 12.48
N SER A 84 -10.00 -14.63 11.35
CA SER A 84 -9.32 -13.89 10.28
C SER A 84 -9.19 -12.39 10.67
N PRO A 85 -8.01 -11.77 10.51
CA PRO A 85 -7.74 -10.34 10.72
C PRO A 85 -8.30 -9.45 9.59
N GLY A 86 -9.07 -10.01 8.66
CA GLY A 86 -9.64 -9.33 7.50
C GLY A 86 -9.05 -9.80 6.19
N ARG A 87 -9.59 -9.27 5.10
CA ARG A 87 -9.09 -9.48 3.73
C ARG A 87 -7.80 -8.71 3.50
N VAL A 88 -6.94 -9.22 2.64
CA VAL A 88 -5.76 -8.51 2.13
C VAL A 88 -6.15 -7.83 0.83
N ASP A 89 -5.70 -6.59 0.63
CA ASP A 89 -6.08 -5.82 -0.55
C ASP A 89 -5.74 -6.53 -1.86
N ALA A 90 -4.52 -7.03 -2.00
CA ALA A 90 -4.11 -7.84 -3.14
C ALA A 90 -3.13 -8.94 -2.73
N THR A 91 -3.21 -10.10 -3.39
CA THR A 91 -2.25 -11.20 -3.22
C THR A 91 -1.81 -11.77 -4.55
N LYS A 92 -0.52 -12.10 -4.65
CA LYS A 92 0.04 -12.90 -5.74
C LYS A 92 0.34 -14.30 -5.23
N ARG A 93 -0.11 -15.33 -5.95
CA ARG A 93 0.26 -16.71 -5.63
C ARG A 93 1.68 -16.98 -6.13
N LEU A 94 2.53 -17.39 -5.22
CA LEU A 94 3.89 -17.90 -5.48
C LEU A 94 3.86 -19.42 -5.27
N ASN A 95 4.91 -20.15 -5.65
CA ASN A 95 4.95 -21.62 -5.63
C ASN A 95 4.64 -22.25 -4.24
N GLY A 96 3.36 -22.35 -3.87
CA GLY A 96 2.87 -22.84 -2.58
C GLY A 96 2.43 -21.74 -1.60
N ASP A 97 3.02 -20.56 -1.66
CA ASP A 97 2.80 -19.44 -0.72
C ASP A 97 2.14 -18.22 -1.39
N PHE A 98 1.78 -17.20 -0.59
CA PHE A 98 1.32 -15.91 -1.11
C PHE A 98 2.36 -14.80 -0.90
N PHE A 99 2.35 -13.83 -1.81
CA PHE A 99 2.86 -12.49 -1.56
C PHE A 99 1.68 -11.56 -1.32
N ALA A 100 1.72 -10.78 -0.24
CA ALA A 100 0.64 -9.88 0.14
C ALA A 100 0.96 -8.41 -0.17
N LEU A 101 -0.02 -7.63 -0.59
CA LEU A 101 0.08 -6.19 -0.71
C LEU A 101 -1.09 -5.53 0.02
N GLU A 102 -0.79 -4.48 0.79
CA GLU A 102 -1.78 -3.62 1.44
C GLU A 102 -1.58 -2.17 0.95
N TRP A 103 -2.66 -1.51 0.57
CA TRP A 103 -2.67 -0.11 0.17
C TRP A 103 -3.33 0.76 1.24
N GLU A 104 -2.52 1.54 1.94
CA GLU A 104 -2.96 2.33 3.08
C GLU A 104 -3.28 3.77 2.72
N THR A 105 -4.56 3.99 2.44
CA THR A 105 -5.19 5.32 2.42
C THR A 105 -6.31 5.46 3.45
N GLY A 106 -6.46 4.48 4.35
CA GLY A 106 -7.35 4.57 5.50
C GLY A 106 -6.76 5.41 6.62
N ASN A 107 -7.46 5.53 7.76
CA ASN A 107 -6.91 6.19 8.95
C ASN A 107 -5.56 5.54 9.38
N ILE A 108 -4.61 6.31 9.92
CA ILE A 108 -3.29 5.80 10.38
C ILE A 108 -3.37 4.53 11.24
N SER A 109 -4.38 4.40 12.11
CA SER A 109 -4.59 3.20 12.92
C SER A 109 -4.86 1.93 12.09
N SER A 110 -5.45 2.08 10.89
CA SER A 110 -5.61 0.98 9.93
C SER A 110 -4.27 0.49 9.40
N SER A 111 -3.31 1.40 9.22
CA SER A 111 -1.98 1.04 8.73
C SER A 111 -1.22 0.17 9.72
N HIS A 112 -1.35 0.43 11.03
CA HIS A 112 -0.86 -0.50 12.05
C HIS A 112 -1.51 -1.89 11.94
N ARG A 113 -2.82 -1.95 11.70
CA ARG A 113 -3.54 -3.22 11.52
C ARG A 113 -3.05 -3.96 10.27
N ALA A 114 -2.81 -3.25 9.17
CA ALA A 114 -2.28 -3.83 7.94
C ALA A 114 -0.87 -4.42 8.14
N VAL A 115 0.04 -3.65 8.75
CA VAL A 115 1.39 -4.17 9.04
C VAL A 115 1.32 -5.37 9.99
N ASN A 116 0.52 -5.31 11.05
CA ASN A 116 0.34 -6.46 11.96
C ASN A 116 -0.23 -7.70 11.23
N LYS A 117 -1.15 -7.50 10.28
CA LYS A 117 -1.68 -8.59 9.45
C LYS A 117 -0.59 -9.24 8.60
N MET A 118 0.22 -8.43 7.92
CA MET A 118 1.33 -8.91 7.08
C MET A 118 2.41 -9.60 7.91
N VAL A 119 2.87 -8.98 9.00
CA VAL A 119 3.87 -9.53 9.91
C VAL A 119 3.38 -10.85 10.54
N LEU A 120 2.10 -10.96 10.90
CA LEU A 120 1.52 -12.23 11.36
C LEU A 120 1.52 -13.30 10.25
N GLY A 121 1.22 -12.92 9.01
CA GLY A 121 1.29 -13.83 7.86
C GLY A 121 2.71 -14.35 7.61
N LEU A 122 3.72 -13.49 7.70
CA LEU A 122 5.14 -13.87 7.64
C LEU A 122 5.52 -14.81 8.80
N LEU A 123 5.14 -14.46 10.03
CA LEU A 123 5.42 -15.26 11.24
C LEU A 123 4.83 -16.68 11.15
N ARG A 124 3.70 -16.84 10.46
CA ARG A 124 3.01 -18.12 10.28
C ARG A 124 3.41 -18.87 9.01
N GLY A 125 4.29 -18.31 8.19
CA GLY A 125 4.68 -18.90 6.90
C GLY A 125 3.53 -18.98 5.90
N VAL A 126 2.51 -18.13 6.04
CA VAL A 126 1.43 -17.99 5.04
C VAL A 126 1.89 -17.09 3.90
N PHE A 127 2.72 -16.10 4.24
CA PHE A 127 3.35 -15.21 3.29
C PHE A 127 4.84 -15.47 3.21
N LEU A 128 5.34 -15.52 1.97
CA LEU A 128 6.76 -15.50 1.70
C LEU A 128 7.31 -14.06 1.75
N GLY A 129 6.49 -13.10 1.31
CA GLY A 129 6.80 -11.68 1.31
C GLY A 129 5.53 -10.83 1.38
N SER A 130 5.72 -9.56 1.68
CA SER A 130 4.63 -8.58 1.76
C SER A 130 5.10 -7.18 1.37
N ALA A 131 4.16 -6.34 0.94
CA ALA A 131 4.41 -4.94 0.61
C ALA A 131 3.34 -4.03 1.20
N LEU A 132 3.77 -2.92 1.78
CA LEU A 132 2.91 -1.81 2.17
C LEU A 132 3.07 -0.66 1.18
N VAL A 133 1.97 -0.12 0.65
CA VAL A 133 1.99 1.14 -0.10
C VAL A 133 1.28 2.22 0.71
N LEU A 134 1.94 3.34 0.96
CA LEU A 134 1.37 4.46 1.72
C LEU A 134 1.93 5.82 1.27
N PRO A 135 1.18 6.92 1.45
CA PRO A 135 1.63 8.23 0.98
C PRO A 135 2.74 8.83 1.85
N SER A 136 3.56 9.69 1.25
CA SER A 136 4.44 10.61 1.99
C SER A 136 3.66 11.69 2.73
N ARG A 137 4.28 12.38 3.70
CA ARG A 137 3.66 13.54 4.37
C ARG A 137 3.30 14.66 3.41
N LYS A 138 4.06 14.82 2.32
CA LYS A 138 3.80 15.84 1.29
C LYS A 138 2.51 15.55 0.52
N LEU A 139 2.26 14.29 0.16
CA LEU A 139 1.00 13.91 -0.47
C LEU A 139 -0.16 13.94 0.54
N TYR A 140 0.06 13.43 1.76
CA TYR A 140 -0.91 13.43 2.85
C TYR A 140 -1.58 14.79 3.10
N ALA A 141 -0.83 15.89 3.02
CA ALA A 141 -1.35 17.24 3.29
C ALA A 141 -2.57 17.63 2.42
N TYR A 142 -2.72 17.01 1.26
CA TYR A 142 -3.81 17.28 0.31
C TYR A 142 -4.91 16.22 0.34
N LEU A 143 -4.67 15.08 0.97
CA LEU A 143 -5.63 13.97 1.08
C LEU A 143 -6.48 14.09 2.35
N THR A 144 -7.60 13.36 2.39
CA THR A 144 -8.50 13.28 3.54
C THR A 144 -7.72 13.24 4.86
N ASP A 145 -8.20 14.00 5.84
CA ASP A 145 -7.53 14.14 7.12
C ASP A 145 -7.35 12.79 7.86
N ARG A 146 -6.22 12.68 8.59
CA ARG A 146 -5.80 11.52 9.41
C ARG A 146 -5.61 10.20 8.66
N ILE A 147 -5.45 10.20 7.34
CA ILE A 147 -5.03 8.98 6.65
C ILE A 147 -3.59 8.59 7.06
N GLY A 148 -3.25 7.31 6.88
CA GLY A 148 -1.88 6.82 7.08
C GLY A 148 -0.89 7.55 6.18
N ASN A 149 0.31 7.79 6.70
CA ASN A 149 1.45 8.37 5.98
C ASN A 149 2.75 7.79 6.54
N TYR A 150 3.80 7.77 5.72
CA TYR A 150 5.07 7.14 6.06
C TYR A 150 5.67 7.68 7.37
N GLU A 151 5.79 8.99 7.50
CA GLU A 151 6.49 9.66 8.61
C GLU A 151 5.77 9.46 9.96
N GLU A 152 4.46 9.21 9.95
CA GLU A 152 3.70 8.89 11.16
C GLU A 152 3.80 7.40 11.54
N LEU A 153 4.07 6.53 10.56
CA LEU A 153 4.21 5.09 10.76
C LEU A 153 5.66 4.68 11.09
N GLU A 154 6.65 5.41 10.57
CA GLU A 154 8.09 5.15 10.72
C GLU A 154 8.54 4.93 12.17
N PRO A 155 8.07 5.69 13.19
CA PRO A 155 8.50 5.49 14.57
C PRO A 155 8.20 4.09 15.14
N TYR A 156 7.33 3.32 14.50
CA TYR A 156 6.94 1.97 14.93
C TYR A 156 7.73 0.86 14.24
N PHE A 157 8.62 1.19 13.29
CA PHE A 157 9.35 0.21 12.49
C PHE A 157 10.19 -0.75 13.34
N ASP A 158 10.80 -0.27 14.41
CA ASP A 158 11.60 -1.10 15.30
C ASP A 158 10.78 -2.16 16.04
N VAL A 159 9.49 -1.90 16.30
CA VAL A 159 8.57 -2.89 16.89
C VAL A 159 8.38 -4.06 15.93
N TRP A 160 8.19 -3.80 14.64
CA TRP A 160 7.99 -4.85 13.64
C TRP A 160 9.28 -5.57 13.28
N ARG A 161 10.41 -4.87 13.24
CA ARG A 161 11.75 -5.48 13.06
C ARG A 161 12.12 -6.45 14.18
N ALA A 162 11.65 -6.20 15.40
CA ALA A 162 11.93 -7.04 16.56
C ALA A 162 11.18 -8.38 16.56
N VAL A 163 10.20 -8.58 15.67
CA VAL A 163 9.46 -9.85 15.57
C VAL A 163 10.37 -10.94 15.02
N ASN A 164 10.47 -12.06 15.74
CA ASN A 164 11.34 -13.18 15.38
C ASN A 164 10.80 -13.98 14.19
N ILE A 165 11.09 -13.51 12.97
CA ILE A 165 10.73 -14.14 11.70
C ILE A 165 11.96 -14.87 11.15
N ASN A 166 11.83 -16.20 10.93
CA ASN A 166 12.92 -17.03 10.42
C ASN A 166 13.23 -16.74 8.94
N LYS A 167 12.18 -16.60 8.13
CA LYS A 167 12.23 -16.27 6.70
C LYS A 167 11.03 -15.39 6.39
N GLY A 168 11.24 -14.32 5.66
CA GLY A 168 10.17 -13.41 5.30
C GLY A 168 10.69 -12.06 4.84
N PHE A 169 9.85 -11.37 4.09
CA PHE A 169 10.18 -10.09 3.48
C PHE A 169 9.02 -9.10 3.62
N LEU A 170 9.32 -7.86 3.98
CA LEU A 170 8.35 -6.76 4.02
C LEU A 170 8.98 -5.49 3.46
N GLU A 171 8.49 -5.06 2.31
CA GLU A 171 8.87 -3.81 1.63
C GLU A 171 7.83 -2.72 1.90
N ILE A 172 8.27 -1.47 1.99
CA ILE A 172 7.38 -0.30 2.08
C ILE A 172 7.65 0.61 0.90
N PHE A 173 6.61 0.88 0.09
CA PHE A 173 6.63 1.85 -0.99
C PHE A 173 5.98 3.16 -0.54
N VAL A 174 6.78 4.22 -0.47
CA VAL A 174 6.30 5.57 -0.17
C VAL A 174 5.96 6.29 -1.47
N VAL A 175 4.69 6.66 -1.62
CA VAL A 175 4.18 7.27 -2.86
C VAL A 175 3.89 8.76 -2.71
N GLU A 176 4.05 9.50 -3.80
CA GLU A 176 3.79 10.94 -3.86
C GLU A 176 3.21 11.35 -5.22
N HIS A 177 2.56 12.51 -5.26
CA HIS A 177 2.09 13.09 -6.52
C HIS A 177 3.26 13.47 -7.44
N ASP A 178 3.00 13.45 -8.74
CA ASP A 178 3.98 13.83 -9.76
C ASP A 178 4.07 15.35 -9.86
N ALA A 179 2.91 16.03 -9.80
CA ALA A 179 2.80 17.47 -9.87
C ALA A 179 1.66 18.01 -8.99
N ILE A 180 1.62 19.34 -8.83
CA ILE A 180 0.59 20.07 -8.11
C ILE A 180 -0.02 21.10 -9.07
N ASP A 181 -1.35 21.19 -9.13
CA ASP A 181 -2.06 22.23 -9.90
C ASP A 181 -3.37 22.61 -9.19
N SER A 182 -3.57 23.89 -8.90
CA SER A 182 -4.81 24.38 -8.28
C SER A 182 -6.00 24.45 -9.23
N ASN A 183 -5.78 24.29 -10.54
CA ASN A 183 -6.83 24.39 -11.56
C ASN A 183 -7.50 23.04 -11.89
N ILE A 184 -6.91 21.92 -11.46
CA ILE A 184 -7.53 20.61 -11.63
C ILE A 184 -8.59 20.36 -10.55
N PRO A 185 -9.64 19.56 -10.81
CA PRO A 185 -10.63 19.23 -9.79
C PRO A 185 -10.02 18.52 -8.59
N THR A 186 -10.64 18.61 -7.42
CA THR A 186 -10.30 17.75 -6.29
C THR A 186 -10.84 16.35 -6.49
N ILE A 187 -10.14 15.33 -5.99
CA ILE A 187 -10.67 13.96 -5.96
C ILE A 187 -11.90 13.92 -5.05
N THR A 188 -13.02 13.39 -5.54
CA THR A 188 -14.26 13.30 -4.75
C THR A 188 -14.06 12.50 -3.47
N LYS A 189 -14.47 13.08 -2.34
CA LYS A 189 -14.47 12.39 -1.04
C LYS A 189 -15.64 11.43 -0.91
N GLY A 190 -15.44 10.36 -0.14
CA GLY A 190 -16.53 9.50 0.32
C GLY A 190 -17.40 10.19 1.38
N THR A 191 -18.51 9.55 1.74
CA THR A 191 -19.45 10.01 2.77
C THR A 191 -19.21 9.37 4.14
N ASP A 192 -18.02 8.79 4.36
CA ASP A 192 -17.70 8.00 5.54
C ASP A 192 -17.45 8.87 6.79
N GLY A 193 -17.71 8.31 7.98
CA GLY A 193 -17.43 8.97 9.26
C GLY A 193 -18.30 10.20 9.51
N ARG A 194 -17.67 11.37 9.73
CA ARG A 194 -18.35 12.66 9.95
C ARG A 194 -18.37 13.55 8.70
N ALA A 195 -18.26 12.98 7.50
CA ALA A 195 -18.17 13.76 6.26
C ALA A 195 -19.40 14.66 5.97
N LEU A 196 -20.53 14.42 6.64
CA LEU A 196 -21.81 15.10 6.41
C LEU A 196 -22.29 15.96 7.60
N ILE A 197 -21.49 16.10 8.67
CA ILE A 197 -21.88 16.75 9.93
C ILE A 197 -20.91 17.87 10.28
#